data_AF-A0A7S3SFU9-F1
#
_entry.id   AF-A0A7S3SFU9-F1
#
_cell.length_a   1.000
_cell.length_b   1.000
_cell.length_c   1.000
_cell.angle_alpha   90.00
_cell.angle_beta   90.00
_cell.angle_gamma   90.00
#
_symmetry.space_group_name_H-M   'P 1'
#
loop_
_entity.id
_entity.type
_entity.pdbx_description
1 polymer ?
#
loop_
_entity_poly.entity_id
_entity_poly.type
_entity_poly.pdbx_seq_one_letter_code
_entity_poly.pdbx_strand_id
1 'polypeptide(L)'
;ANYRSGEVKTWETFTYGRFTVRMQGSGKSGTVGSFFTYWNGPNWSQEGWNEIDVELVPSIYGNPMSTNIIWQWQQQDQQYCWGFQPGTDWHEYVVEWTP
;
A
#
# COMPACT_ATOMS: atom_id res chain seq x y z
N ALA A 1 19.84 -2.98 14.74
CA ALA A 1 19.43 -3.76 13.56
C ALA A 1 20.24 -3.29 12.36
N ASN A 2 20.74 -4.20 11.51
CA ASN A 2 21.59 -3.89 10.35
C ASN A 2 20.80 -4.01 9.03
N TYR A 3 19.67 -3.30 8.91
CA TYR A 3 18.82 -3.36 7.72
C TYR A 3 18.71 -1.97 7.07
N ARG A 4 18.57 -1.95 5.74
CA ARG A 4 18.25 -0.76 4.95
C ARG A 4 17.04 -1.07 4.08
N SER A 5 16.10 -0.13 4.00
CA SER A 5 14.94 -0.16 3.11
C SER A 5 15.04 0.99 2.10
N GLY A 6 14.04 1.12 1.22
CA GLY A 6 13.91 2.23 0.30
C GLY A 6 12.44 2.55 0.06
N GLU A 7 12.16 3.82 -0.21
CA GLU A 7 10.87 4.33 -0.65
C GLU A 7 11.12 5.16 -1.91
N VAL A 8 10.24 5.02 -2.89
CA VAL A 8 10.22 5.85 -4.09
C VAL A 8 8.85 6.52 -4.16
N LYS A 9 8.84 7.84 -4.31
CA LYS A 9 7.61 8.63 -4.38
C LYS A 9 7.61 9.59 -5.55
N THR A 10 6.41 10.00 -5.96
CA THR A 10 6.24 11.08 -6.94
C THR A 10 6.62 12.42 -6.32
N TRP A 11 7.04 13.36 -7.16
CA TRP A 11 7.24 14.75 -6.78
C TRP A 11 5.90 15.51 -6.67
N GLU A 12 5.00 15.24 -7.62
CA GLU A 12 3.67 15.83 -7.68
C GLU A 12 2.69 15.05 -6.80
N THR A 13 1.65 15.76 -6.37
CA THR A 13 0.47 15.19 -5.71
C THR A 13 -0.68 15.11 -6.71
N PHE A 14 -1.53 14.11 -6.53
CA PHE A 14 -2.65 13.84 -7.43
C PHE A 14 -3.95 13.80 -6.65
N THR A 15 -5.04 14.17 -7.32
CA THR A 15 -6.41 13.99 -6.83
C THR A 15 -7.16 13.20 -7.88
N TYR A 16 -7.59 11.99 -7.51
CA TYR A 16 -8.14 10.97 -8.41
C TYR A 16 -7.13 10.46 -9.45
N GLY A 17 -7.49 9.37 -10.11
CA GLY A 17 -6.71 8.78 -11.19
C GLY A 17 -6.62 7.27 -11.15
N ARG A 18 -5.90 6.72 -12.14
CA ARG A 18 -5.52 5.31 -12.20
C ARG A 18 -4.02 5.19 -12.02
N PHE A 19 -3.60 4.57 -10.93
CA PHE A 19 -2.20 4.31 -10.63
C PHE A 19 -1.94 2.82 -10.78
N THR A 20 -0.89 2.46 -11.52
CA THR A 20 -0.59 1.06 -11.85
C THR A 20 0.87 0.76 -11.59
N VAL A 21 1.13 -0.36 -10.93
CA VAL A 21 2.48 -0.89 -10.73
C VAL A 21 2.51 -2.36 -11.09
N ARG A 22 3.60 -2.80 -11.73
CA ARG A 22 3.91 -4.22 -11.88
C ARG A 22 5.01 -4.57 -10.88
N MET A 23 4.69 -5.33 -9.84
CA MET A 23 5.66 -5.71 -8.80
C MET A 23 5.50 -7.16 -8.36
N GLN A 24 6.53 -7.68 -7.71
CA GLN A 24 6.56 -8.99 -7.07
C GLN A 24 6.96 -8.81 -5.60
N GLY A 25 6.22 -9.41 -4.69
CA GLY A 25 6.54 -9.40 -3.26
C GLY A 25 7.81 -10.18 -2.95
N SER A 26 8.50 -9.82 -1.87
CA SER A 26 9.77 -10.48 -1.50
C SER A 26 9.61 -11.95 -1.10
N GLY A 27 8.42 -12.35 -0.67
CA GLY A 27 8.13 -13.67 -0.06
C GLY A 27 8.78 -13.90 1.31
N LYS A 28 9.46 -12.91 1.89
CA LYS A 28 10.21 -13.05 3.15
C LYS A 28 9.42 -12.50 4.33
N SER A 29 9.20 -13.33 5.35
CA SER A 29 8.60 -12.90 6.62
C SER A 29 9.39 -11.74 7.23
N GLY A 30 8.67 -10.79 7.83
CA GLY A 30 9.24 -9.57 8.42
C GLY A 30 9.49 -8.43 7.42
N THR A 31 9.03 -8.57 6.17
CA THR A 31 9.09 -7.51 5.16
C THR A 31 7.70 -7.06 4.73
N VAL A 32 7.62 -5.86 4.17
CA VAL A 32 6.44 -5.33 3.47
C VAL A 32 6.92 -4.76 2.15
N GLY A 33 6.26 -5.13 1.05
CA GLY A 33 6.35 -4.41 -0.21
C GLY A 33 5.02 -3.70 -0.46
N SER A 34 5.04 -2.38 -0.63
CA SER A 34 3.81 -1.59 -0.74
C SER A 34 3.76 -0.74 -1.99
N PHE A 35 2.53 -0.44 -2.41
CA PHE A 35 2.18 0.54 -3.42
C PHE A 35 0.97 1.30 -2.91
N PHE A 36 1.12 2.60 -2.69
CA PHE A 36 0.13 3.38 -1.97
C PHE A 36 0.08 4.83 -2.44
N THR A 37 -1.05 5.47 -2.19
CA THR A 37 -1.17 6.93 -2.25
C THR A 37 -1.02 7.50 -0.84
N TYR A 38 -0.44 8.69 -0.70
CA TYR A 38 -0.23 9.32 0.60
C TYR A 38 -0.49 10.82 0.51
N TRP A 39 -1.38 11.34 1.36
CA TRP A 39 -1.59 12.77 1.49
C TRP A 39 -1.59 13.22 2.95
N ASN A 40 -0.61 14.04 3.34
CA ASN A 40 -0.46 14.56 4.70
C ASN A 40 -1.36 15.76 5.04
N GLY A 41 -2.12 16.31 4.09
CA GLY A 41 -2.90 17.51 4.32
C GLY A 41 -2.06 18.78 4.53
N PRO A 42 -2.70 19.95 4.65
CA PRO A 42 -2.02 21.18 5.03
C PRO A 42 -1.47 21.08 6.46
N ASN A 43 -0.20 21.46 6.66
CA ASN A 43 0.49 21.51 7.95
C ASN A 43 0.67 20.18 8.71
N TRP A 44 0.47 19.03 8.06
CA TRP A 44 0.50 17.67 8.65
C TRP A 44 -0.29 17.55 9.96
N SER A 45 -1.40 16.83 9.90
CA SER A 45 -2.08 16.37 11.11
C SER A 45 -2.49 14.91 10.93
N GLN A 46 -2.52 14.19 12.05
CA GLN A 46 -2.93 12.78 12.04
C GLN A 46 -4.40 12.65 11.62
N GLU A 47 -5.20 13.68 11.88
CA GLU A 47 -6.61 13.77 11.54
C GLU A 47 -6.87 14.08 10.06
N GLY A 48 -5.90 14.69 9.38
CA GLY A 48 -6.04 15.17 7.99
C GLY A 48 -5.40 14.27 6.94
N TRP A 49 -4.73 13.20 7.36
CA TRP A 49 -4.08 12.24 6.47
C TRP A 49 -5.09 11.34 5.76
N ASN A 50 -4.84 11.08 4.47
CA ASN A 50 -5.59 10.08 3.70
C ASN A 50 -4.62 9.23 2.87
N GLU A 51 -4.96 7.96 2.69
CA GLU A 51 -4.10 6.95 2.08
C GLU A 51 -4.92 5.79 1.50
N ILE A 52 -4.45 5.23 0.39
CA ILE A 52 -4.98 4.01 -0.24
C ILE A 52 -3.81 3.06 -0.41
N ASP A 53 -3.93 1.86 0.16
CA ASP A 53 -2.83 0.91 0.28
C ASP A 53 -3.04 -0.37 -0.52
N VAL A 54 -1.96 -0.83 -1.14
CA VAL A 54 -1.73 -2.21 -1.54
C VAL A 54 -0.47 -2.69 -0.83
N GLU A 55 -0.61 -3.67 0.06
CA GLU A 55 0.49 -4.18 0.88
C GLU A 55 0.69 -5.68 0.66
N LEU A 56 1.93 -6.06 0.35
CA LEU A 56 2.36 -7.45 0.25
C LEU A 56 3.12 -7.79 1.54
N VAL A 57 2.49 -8.57 2.42
CA VAL A 57 2.94 -8.86 3.78
C VAL A 57 3.12 -10.37 3.97
N PRO A 58 4.28 -10.95 3.58
CA PRO A 58 4.52 -12.40 3.65
C PRO A 58 4.44 -13.00 5.06
N SER A 59 4.43 -12.18 6.11
CA SER A 59 4.23 -12.63 7.49
C SER A 59 2.79 -13.08 7.78
N ILE A 60 1.80 -12.62 7.00
CA ILE A 60 0.40 -13.02 7.18
C ILE A 60 0.17 -14.32 6.42
N TYR A 61 0.33 -15.43 7.13
CA TYR A 61 0.22 -16.77 6.54
C TYR A 61 -1.18 -16.99 5.96
N GLY A 62 -1.24 -17.48 4.72
CA GLY A 62 -2.48 -17.71 3.98
C GLY A 62 -3.02 -16.48 3.24
N ASN A 63 -2.83 -15.28 3.79
CA ASN A 63 -3.28 -14.01 3.18
C ASN A 63 -2.18 -12.94 3.13
N PRO A 64 -1.10 -13.20 2.38
CA PRO A 64 0.06 -12.32 2.31
C PRO A 64 -0.16 -11.02 1.51
N MET A 65 -1.41 -10.66 1.18
CA MET A 65 -1.76 -9.39 0.55
C MET A 65 -2.93 -8.77 1.32
N SER A 66 -2.81 -7.47 1.60
CA SER A 66 -3.89 -6.64 2.13
C SER A 66 -4.06 -5.36 1.31
N THR A 67 -5.26 -4.81 1.37
CA THR A 67 -5.56 -3.45 0.94
C THR A 67 -6.11 -2.67 2.12
N ASN A 68 -5.91 -1.36 2.13
CA ASN A 68 -6.50 -0.49 3.13
C ASN A 68 -6.90 0.84 2.49
N ILE A 69 -7.88 1.51 3.08
CA ILE A 69 -8.17 2.92 2.82
C ILE A 69 -8.17 3.58 4.18
N ILE A 70 -7.37 4.62 4.34
CA ILE A 70 -7.28 5.40 5.57
C ILE A 70 -7.77 6.82 5.27
N TRP A 71 -8.66 7.34 6.10
CA TRP A 71 -9.19 8.69 5.96
C TRP A 71 -9.35 9.38 7.30
N GLN A 72 -9.85 10.62 7.25
CA GLN A 72 -10.01 11.54 8.38
C GLN A 72 -10.23 10.83 9.72
N TRP A 73 -9.45 11.25 10.72
CA TRP A 73 -9.46 10.65 12.06
C TRP A 73 -8.99 9.20 12.12
N GLN A 74 -8.12 8.77 11.19
CA GLN A 74 -7.58 7.41 11.10
C GLN A 74 -8.67 6.34 11.00
N GLN A 75 -9.81 6.71 10.42
CA GLN A 75 -10.79 5.72 10.03
C GLN A 75 -10.17 4.86 8.93
N GLN A 76 -10.43 3.56 8.98
CA GLN A 76 -9.80 2.63 8.05
C GLN A 76 -10.73 1.47 7.66
N ASP A 77 -10.53 0.96 6.45
CA ASP A 77 -11.18 -0.25 5.93
C ASP A 77 -10.12 -1.17 5.33
N GLN A 78 -9.58 -2.07 6.17
CA GLN A 78 -8.57 -3.04 5.77
C GLN A 78 -9.20 -4.35 5.34
N GLN A 79 -8.78 -4.87 4.20
CA GLN A 79 -9.21 -6.15 3.65
C GLN A 79 -7.99 -7.02 3.32
N TYR A 80 -8.14 -8.33 3.49
CA TYR A 80 -7.13 -9.32 3.13
C TYR A 80 -7.55 -10.07 1.87
N CYS A 81 -6.60 -10.25 0.93
CA CYS A 81 -6.83 -11.02 -0.28
C CYS A 81 -6.54 -12.51 -0.04
N TRP A 82 -7.60 -13.31 -0.07
CA TRP A 82 -7.54 -14.74 0.20
C TRP A 82 -7.08 -15.53 -1.03
N GLY A 83 -6.22 -16.52 -0.82
CA GLY A 83 -5.79 -17.43 -1.88
C GLY A 83 -4.82 -16.82 -2.90
N PHE A 84 -4.31 -15.62 -2.65
CA PHE A 84 -3.33 -14.95 -3.50
C PHE A 84 -1.94 -14.96 -2.87
N GLN A 85 -0.92 -15.30 -3.65
CA GLN A 85 0.48 -15.41 -3.20
C GLN A 85 1.34 -14.43 -3.99
N PRO A 86 1.53 -13.18 -3.50
CA PRO A 86 2.16 -12.13 -4.29
C PRO A 86 3.68 -12.27 -4.41
N GLY A 87 4.28 -13.23 -3.69
CA GLY A 87 5.73 -13.47 -3.72
C GLY A 87 6.19 -14.43 -4.83
N THR A 88 5.28 -15.13 -5.51
CA THR A 88 5.65 -16.20 -6.45
C THR A 88 5.76 -15.75 -7.91
N ASP A 89 5.16 -14.62 -8.28
CA ASP A 89 5.21 -14.07 -9.64
C ASP A 89 5.01 -12.54 -9.65
N TRP A 90 5.28 -11.91 -10.80
CA TRP A 90 5.01 -10.50 -11.04
C TRP A 90 3.54 -10.28 -11.38
N HIS A 91 2.89 -9.40 -10.62
CA HIS A 91 1.49 -9.05 -10.83
C HIS A 91 1.34 -7.54 -11.07
N GLU A 92 0.28 -7.19 -11.79
CA GLU A 92 -0.15 -5.79 -11.93
C GLU A 92 -1.13 -5.47 -10.80
N TYR A 93 -0.83 -4.41 -10.05
CA TYR A 93 -1.68 -3.85 -9.02
C TYR A 93 -2.16 -2.49 -9.47
N VAL A 94 -3.46 -2.25 -9.33
CA VAL A 94 -4.12 -1.06 -9.84
C VAL A 94 -4.93 -0.41 -8.72
N VAL A 95 -4.69 0.88 -8.52
CA VAL A 95 -5.58 1.74 -7.74
C VAL A 95 -6.37 2.59 -8.73
N GLU A 96 -7.68 2.42 -8.76
CA GLU A 96 -8.61 3.29 -9.48
C GLU A 96 -9.35 4.15 -8.45
N TRP A 97 -9.05 5.45 -8.45
CA TRP A 97 -9.60 6.38 -7.48
C TRP A 97 -10.43 7.44 -8.19
N THR A 98 -11.73 7.47 -7.87
CA THR A 98 -12.72 8.45 -8.34
C THR A 98 -13.35 9.18 -7.15
N PRO A 99 -14.11 10.27 -7.38
CA PRO A 99 -14.92 10.90 -6.34
C PRO A 99 -15.88 9.94 -5.63
#